data_AF-A0A5D2CPD8-F1
#
_entry.id   AF-A0A5D2CPD8-F1
#
_cell.length_a   1.000
_cell.length_b   1.000
_cell.length_c   1.000
_cell.angle_alpha   90.00
_cell.angle_beta   90.00
_cell.angle_gamma   90.00
#
_symmetry.space_group_name_H-M   'P 1'
#
loop_
_entity.id
_entity.type
_entity.pdbx_description
1 polymer ?
#
loop_
_entity_poly.entity_id
_entity_poly.type
_entity_poly.pdbx_seq_one_letter_code
_entity_poly.pdbx_strand_id
1 'polypeptide(L)' 'MGLPCVLEAFTSIFEIGSISNKCCDELVVLGKVCHSVLVKRTLENPLFKDLSPATIIVKSIQTWNNCLGSIDSPSPST' A
#
# COMPACT_ATOMS: atom_id res chain seq x y z
N MET A 1 -3.14 3.06 11.21
CA MET A 1 -1.88 3.29 10.48
C MET A 1 -1.35 4.69 10.81
N GLY A 2 -0.10 4.79 11.21
CA GLY A 2 0.60 6.04 11.49
C GLY A 2 1.07 6.75 10.22
N LEU A 3 1.31 8.07 10.34
CA LEU A 3 1.69 8.91 9.21
C LEU A 3 2.92 8.41 8.41
N PRO A 4 4.01 7.91 9.04
CA PRO A 4 5.13 7.36 8.28
C PRO A 4 4.73 6.19 7.36
N CYS A 5 3.89 5.29 7.84
CA CYS A 5 3.41 4.16 7.06
C CYS A 5 2.38 4.54 6.00
N VAL A 6 1.59 5.59 6.24
CA VAL A 6 0.75 6.20 5.20
C VAL A 6 1.62 6.70 4.04
N LEU A 7 2.74 7.38 4.32
CA LEU A 7 3.64 7.89 3.29
C LEU A 7 4.33 6.75 2.53
N GLU A 8 4.85 5.73 3.21
CA GLU A 8 5.46 4.56 2.55
C GLU A 8 4.47 3.83 1.63
N ALA A 9 3.25 3.57 2.12
CA ALA A 9 2.20 2.95 1.33
C ALA A 9 1.85 3.81 0.10
N PHE A 10 1.72 5.12 0.30
CA PHE A 10 1.46 6.05 -0.79
C PHE A 10 2.57 6.02 -1.85
N THR A 11 3.84 6.16 -1.45
CA THR A 11 4.98 6.13 -2.38
C THR A 11 5.10 4.81 -3.11
N SER A 12 4.82 3.67 -2.44
CA SER A 12 4.80 2.35 -3.10
C SER A 12 3.74 2.25 -4.21
N ILE A 13 2.59 2.91 -4.04
CA ILE A 13 1.44 2.79 -4.94
C ILE A 13 1.45 3.84 -6.05
N PHE A 14 1.75 5.10 -5.72
CA PHE A 14 1.61 6.25 -6.61
C PHE A 14 2.91 6.70 -7.26
N GLU A 15 4.05 6.23 -6.73
CA GLU A 15 5.38 6.61 -7.21
C GLU A 15 6.23 5.35 -7.48
N ILE A 16 7.55 5.49 -7.34
CA ILE A 16 8.51 4.40 -7.37
C ILE A 16 9.02 4.21 -5.94
N GLY A 17 8.57 3.14 -5.29
CA GLY A 17 8.99 2.82 -3.93
C GLY A 17 8.52 1.45 -3.48
N SER A 18 8.84 1.16 -2.23
CA SER A 18 8.52 -0.09 -1.53
C SER A 18 7.96 0.22 -0.16
N ILE A 19 7.23 -0.73 0.41
CA ILE A 19 6.68 -0.65 1.76
C ILE A 19 7.50 -1.56 2.69
N SER A 20 7.81 -1.08 3.90
CA SER A 20 8.51 -1.89 4.90
C SER A 20 7.59 -2.92 5.56
N ASN A 21 8.17 -3.99 6.13
CA ASN A 21 7.39 -5.00 6.88
C ASN A 21 6.60 -4.38 8.05
N LYS A 22 7.22 -3.42 8.77
CA LYS A 22 6.54 -2.68 9.85
C LYS A 22 5.27 -1.99 9.34
N CYS A 23 5.35 -1.33 8.19
CA CYS A 23 4.21 -0.64 7.61
C CYS A 23 3.21 -1.58 6.93
N CYS A 24 3.66 -2.75 6.50
CA CYS A 24 2.78 -3.83 6.07
C CYS A 24 1.88 -4.33 7.19
N ASP A 25 2.38 -4.50 8.42
CA ASP A 25 1.55 -4.91 9.56
C ASP A 25 0.41 -3.92 9.80
N GLU A 26 0.71 -2.61 9.77
CA GLU A 26 -0.30 -1.56 9.95
C GLU A 26 -1.30 -1.50 8.78
N LEU A 27 -0.83 -1.74 7.54
CA LEU A 27 -1.68 -1.77 6.35
C LEU A 27 -2.62 -2.97 6.38
N VAL A 28 -2.14 -4.14 6.82
CA VAL A 28 -2.96 -5.35 6.97
C VAL A 28 -4.01 -5.17 8.06
N VAL A 29 -3.66 -4.54 9.19
CA VAL A 29 -4.60 -4.16 10.26
C VAL A 29 -5.68 -3.19 9.75
N LEU A 30 -5.32 -2.23 8.89
CA LEU A 30 -6.29 -1.34 8.23
C LEU A 30 -7.29 -2.11 7.36
N GLY A 31 -6.83 -3.19 6.74
CA GLY A 31 -7.64 -4.15 6.00
C GLY A 31 -7.81 -3.82 4.52
N LYS A 32 -7.98 -4.89 3.71
CA LYS A 32 -7.99 -4.84 2.24
C LYS A 32 -9.06 -3.91 1.68
N VAL A 33 -10.25 -3.94 2.28
CA VAL A 33 -11.39 -3.14 1.81
C VAL A 33 -11.10 -1.65 2.01
N CYS A 34 -10.63 -1.26 3.21
CA CYS A 34 -10.29 0.13 3.50
C CYS A 34 -9.15 0.62 2.59
N HIS A 35 -8.09 -0.17 2.45
CA HIS A 35 -6.99 0.09 1.51
C HIS A 35 -7.49 0.34 0.08
N SER A 36 -8.32 -0.57 -0.45
CA SER A 36 -8.83 -0.47 -1.83
C SER A 36 -9.73 0.76 -2.02
N VAL A 37 -10.58 1.07 -1.04
CA VAL A 37 -11.46 2.25 -1.07
C VAL A 37 -10.64 3.54 -1.00
N LEU A 38 -9.61 3.60 -0.15
CA LEU A 38 -8.73 4.76 -0.04
C LEU A 38 -8.00 5.02 -1.36
N VAL A 39 -7.42 4.00 -1.99
CA VAL A 39 -6.74 4.16 -3.29
C VAL A 39 -7.71 4.66 -4.36
N LYS A 40 -8.92 4.09 -4.43
CA LYS A 40 -9.95 4.56 -5.37
C LYS A 40 -10.33 6.02 -5.09
N ARG A 41 -10.54 6.39 -3.83
CA ARG A 41 -10.89 7.76 -3.44
C ARG A 41 -9.78 8.76 -3.74
N THR A 42 -8.52 8.35 -3.60
CA THR A 42 -7.36 9.18 -3.99
C THR A 42 -7.34 9.42 -5.50
N LEU A 43 -7.62 8.40 -6.32
CA LEU A 43 -7.70 8.55 -7.78
C LEU A 43 -8.84 9.46 -8.26
N GLU A 44 -9.89 9.65 -7.46
CA GLU A 44 -10.96 10.61 -7.76
C GLU A 44 -10.52 12.07 -7.56
N ASN A 45 -9.40 12.32 -6.88
CA ASN A 45 -8.88 13.67 -6.68
C ASN A 45 -8.24 14.19 -7.98
N PRO A 46 -8.63 15.39 -8.48
CA PRO A 46 -8.09 15.97 -9.71
C PRO A 46 -6.56 16.11 -9.77
N LEU A 47 -5.88 16.12 -8.63
CA LEU A 47 -4.41 16.14 -8.55
C LEU A 47 -3.77 14.88 -9.17
N PHE A 48 -4.50 13.78 -9.27
CA PHE A 48 -4.01 12.50 -9.81
C PHE A 48 -4.57 12.16 -11.20
N LYS A 49 -5.24 13.12 -11.86
CA LYS A 49 -5.93 12.91 -13.15
C LYS A 49 -5.02 12.42 -14.28
N ASP A 50 -3.73 12.73 -14.22
CA ASP A 50 -2.75 12.39 -15.25
C ASP A 50 -2.11 11.00 -15.00
N LEU A 51 -2.40 10.36 -13.86
CA LEU A 51 -1.97 9.00 -13.57
C LEU A 51 -2.90 8.00 -14.26
N SER A 52 -2.34 6.89 -14.75
CA SER A 52 -3.13 5.76 -15.25
C SER A 52 -3.82 5.03 -14.08
N PRO A 53 -5.16 5.05 -13.97
CA PRO A 53 -5.84 4.38 -12.86
C PRO A 53 -5.57 2.87 -12.85
N ALA A 54 -5.46 2.24 -14.03
CA ALA A 54 -5.15 0.83 -14.14
C ALA A 54 -3.76 0.50 -13.57
N THR A 55 -2.76 1.31 -13.87
CA THR A 55 -1.40 1.12 -13.35
C THR A 55 -1.35 1.26 -11.83
N ILE A 56 -2.05 2.26 -11.28
CA ILE A 56 -2.15 2.48 -9.84
C ILE A 56 -2.88 1.34 -9.13
N ILE A 57 -3.97 0.84 -9.72
CA ILE A 57 -4.70 -0.31 -9.18
C ILE A 57 -3.80 -1.56 -9.14
N VAL A 58 -3.03 -1.82 -10.21
CA VAL A 58 -2.07 -2.94 -10.24
C VAL A 58 -1.01 -2.79 -9.15
N LYS A 59 -0.41 -1.60 -9.00
CA LYS A 59 0.56 -1.32 -7.94
C LYS A 59 -0.05 -1.50 -6.54
N SER A 60 -1.28 -1.01 -6.33
CA SER A 60 -2.02 -1.19 -5.08
C SER A 60 -2.25 -2.66 -4.70
N ILE A 61 -2.58 -3.50 -5.68
CA ILE A 61 -2.72 -4.95 -5.48
C ILE A 61 -1.36 -5.59 -5.15
N GLN A 62 -0.29 -5.18 -5.84
CA GLN A 62 1.07 -5.67 -5.58
C GLN A 62 1.54 -5.30 -4.17
N THR A 63 1.39 -4.03 -3.75
CA THR A 63 1.72 -3.56 -2.40
C THR A 63 0.99 -4.39 -1.35
N TRP A 64 -0.33 -4.61 -1.53
CA TRP A 64 -1.11 -5.44 -0.62
C TRP A 64 -0.60 -6.88 -0.53
N ASN A 65 -0.34 -7.52 -1.68
CA ASN A 65 0.12 -8.91 -1.71
C ASN A 65 1.53 -9.08 -1.13
N ASN A 66 2.43 -8.11 -1.35
CA ASN A 66 3.75 -8.10 -0.73
C ASN A 66 3.63 -8.07 0.79
N CYS A 67 2.70 -7.27 1.32
CA CYS A 67 2.46 -7.20 2.76
C CYS A 67 1.86 -8.47 3.35
N LEU A 68 1.07 -9.23 2.60
CA LEU A 68 0.63 -10.56 3.04
C LEU A 68 1.79 -11.56 3.07
N GLY A 69 2.66 -11.54 2.05
CA GLY A 69 3.83 -12.43 1.99
C GLY A 69 4.86 -12.19 3.10
N SER A 70 4.92 -10.97 3.65
CA SER A 70 5.78 -10.64 4.80
C SER A 70 5.33 -11.27 6.13
N ILE A 71 4.08 -11.73 6.24
CA ILE A 71 3.57 -12.36 7.48
C ILE A 71 3.99 -13.84 7.57
N ASP A 72 4.23 -14.49 6.44
CA ASP A 72 4.61 -15.91 6.36
C ASP A 72 6.12 -16.16 6.50
N SER A 73 6.95 -15.11 6.53
CA SER A 73 8.38 -15.27 6.82
C SER A 73 8.58 -15.28 8.33
N PRO A 74 8.97 -16.41 8.96
CA PRO A 74 9.32 -16.39 10.36
C PRO A 74 10.48 -15.41 10.53
N SER A 75 10.30 -14.41 11.40
CA SER A 75 11.42 -13.57 11.83
C SER A 75 12.58 -14.49 12.22
N PRO A 76 13.81 -14.23 11.76
CA PRO A 76 14.96 -14.97 12.28
C PRO A 76 14.96 -14.77 13.78
N SER A 77 14.72 -15.86 14.50
CA SER A 77 14.84 -15.89 15.95
C SER A 77 16.28 -15.51 16.28
N THR A 78 16.44 -14.48 17.11
CA THR A 78 17.70 -13.90 17.55
C THR A 78 18.71 -14.93 18.03
#